data_AF-A0A1J5DS40-F1
#
_entry.id   AF-A0A1J5DS40-F1
#
_cell.length_a   1.000
_cell.length_b   1.000
_cell.length_c   1.000
_cell.angle_alpha   90.00
_cell.angle_beta   90.00
_cell.angle_gamma   90.00
#
_symmetry.space_group_name_H-M   'P 1'
#
loop_
_entity.id
_entity.type
_entity.pdbx_description
1 polymer ?
#
loop_
_entity_poly.entity_id
_entity_poly.type
_entity_poly.pdbx_seq_one_letter_code
_entity_poly.pdbx_strand_id
1 'polypeptide(L)'
;MRRIFVDTGAWYALVDKNDPDHPVARGFFEANRLPLVTTNFVFDETLTLLRRRLGWSVACEFGRGLKGSRLAATVCVTVEDEDAAWTIFRKFRDKEFSYTDCTSFAVMERLKLRTAFAFDRHFAAMEYQVEPPL
;
A
#
# COMPACT_ATOMS: atom_id res chain seq x y z
N MET A 1 -12.12 -15.21 -0.03
CA MET A 1 -12.78 -13.90 -0.18
C MET A 1 -11.84 -12.97 -0.93
N ARG A 2 -12.34 -12.18 -1.90
CA ARG A 2 -11.54 -11.16 -2.61
C ARG A 2 -11.19 -10.03 -1.64
N ARG A 3 -9.93 -9.58 -1.67
CA ARG A 3 -9.38 -8.51 -0.82
C ARG A 3 -8.46 -7.65 -1.69
N ILE A 4 -8.32 -6.38 -1.34
CA ILE A 4 -7.50 -5.42 -2.08
C ILE A 4 -6.32 -5.03 -1.21
N PHE A 5 -5.11 -5.16 -1.75
CA PHE A 5 -3.91 -4.64 -1.10
C PHE A 5 -3.89 -3.12 -1.23
N VAL A 6 -3.51 -2.37 -0.19
CA VAL A 6 -3.43 -0.90 -0.26
C VAL A 6 -2.00 -0.48 -0.01
N ASP A 7 -1.46 0.25 -0.99
CA ASP A 7 -0.11 0.79 -1.01
C ASP A 7 0.00 2.15 -0.31
N THR A 8 1.23 2.56 0.01
CA THR A 8 1.56 3.87 0.58
C THR A 8 1.01 5.02 -0.24
N GLY A 9 1.16 4.99 -1.58
CA GLY A 9 0.70 6.07 -2.46
C GLY A 9 -0.81 6.30 -2.36
N ALA A 10 -1.58 5.21 -2.32
CA ALA A 10 -3.03 5.27 -2.15
C ALA A 10 -3.44 5.83 -0.78
N TRP A 11 -2.74 5.45 0.29
CA TRP A 11 -2.99 6.05 1.61
C TRP A 11 -2.66 7.53 1.65
N TYR A 12 -1.54 7.93 1.04
CA TYR A 12 -1.13 9.34 0.97
C TYR A 12 -2.18 10.16 0.23
N ALA A 13 -2.56 9.75 -0.98
CA ALA A 13 -3.59 10.42 -1.78
C ALA A 13 -4.94 10.50 -1.05
N LEU A 14 -5.31 9.48 -0.27
CA LEU A 14 -6.54 9.51 0.54
C LEU A 14 -6.51 10.59 1.64
N VAL A 15 -5.33 10.93 2.17
CA VAL A 15 -5.17 11.85 3.31
C VAL A 15 -4.87 13.29 2.87
N ASP A 16 -3.99 13.48 1.89
CA ASP A 16 -3.62 14.80 1.39
C ASP A 16 -4.69 15.32 0.43
N LYS A 17 -5.48 16.30 0.87
CA LYS A 17 -6.55 16.91 0.07
C LYS A 17 -6.05 17.68 -1.16
N ASN A 18 -4.76 18.04 -1.17
CA ASN A 18 -4.14 18.75 -2.29
C ASN A 18 -3.44 17.79 -3.27
N ASP A 19 -3.41 16.50 -2.96
CA ASP A 19 -2.86 15.50 -3.86
C ASP A 19 -3.75 15.40 -5.11
N PRO A 20 -3.18 15.40 -6.34
CA PRO A 20 -3.95 15.31 -7.58
C PRO A 20 -4.85 14.06 -7.64
N ASP A 21 -4.43 12.96 -7.02
CA ASP A 21 -5.16 11.70 -7.00
C ASP A 21 -6.21 11.64 -5.87
N HIS A 22 -6.26 12.64 -4.97
CA HIS A 22 -7.19 12.66 -3.84
C HIS A 22 -8.66 12.42 -4.21
N PRO A 23 -9.24 13.08 -5.24
CA PRO A 23 -10.64 12.86 -5.60
C PRO A 23 -10.90 11.40 -6.04
N VAL A 24 -9.95 10.82 -6.78
CA VAL A 24 -10.05 9.44 -7.29
C VAL A 24 -9.86 8.44 -6.16
N ALA A 25 -8.85 8.66 -5.30
CA ALA A 25 -8.59 7.84 -4.12
C ALA A 25 -9.80 7.81 -3.17
N ARG A 26 -10.38 8.99 -2.91
CA ARG A 26 -11.54 9.13 -2.04
C ARG A 26 -12.76 8.42 -2.61
N GLY A 27 -13.07 8.64 -3.90
CA GLY A 27 -14.20 8.02 -4.56
C GLY A 27 -14.11 6.49 -4.55
N PHE A 28 -12.93 5.95 -4.85
CA PHE A 28 -12.70 4.51 -4.78
C PHE A 28 -12.85 3.95 -3.37
N PHE A 29 -12.24 4.61 -2.37
CA PHE A 29 -12.31 4.18 -0.99
C PHE A 29 -13.76 4.16 -0.45
N GLU A 30 -14.57 5.16 -0.80
CA GLU A 30 -15.98 5.24 -0.39
C GLU A 30 -16.89 4.23 -1.12
N ALA A 31 -16.60 3.92 -2.39
CA ALA A 31 -17.37 2.96 -3.17
C ALA A 31 -17.00 1.51 -2.84
N ASN A 32 -15.76 1.26 -2.42
CA ASN A 32 -15.25 -0.08 -2.15
C ASN A 32 -16.01 -0.76 -0.99
N ARG A 33 -16.33 -2.05 -1.17
CA ARG A 33 -16.94 -2.92 -0.15
C ARG A 33 -16.08 -4.14 0.15
N LEU A 34 -14.97 -4.32 -0.57
CA LEU A 34 -14.04 -5.42 -0.33
C LEU A 34 -13.12 -5.10 0.86
N PRO A 35 -12.73 -6.11 1.66
CA PRO A 35 -11.79 -5.88 2.74
C PRO A 35 -10.45 -5.40 2.19
N LEU A 36 -9.92 -4.35 2.83
CA LEU A 36 -8.61 -3.78 2.53
C LEU A 36 -7.55 -4.45 3.40
N VAL A 37 -6.38 -4.66 2.82
CA VAL A 37 -5.20 -5.25 3.47
C VAL A 37 -4.00 -4.36 3.19
N THR A 38 -3.14 -4.17 4.18
CA THR A 38 -1.85 -3.49 4.01
C THR A 38 -0.79 -4.20 4.85
N THR A 39 0.48 -3.78 4.78
CA THR A 39 1.58 -4.39 5.55
C THR A 39 2.11 -3.46 6.64
N ASN A 40 2.84 -4.01 7.60
CA ASN A 40 3.59 -3.23 8.57
C ASN A 40 4.67 -2.33 7.93
N PHE A 41 5.20 -2.71 6.76
CA PHE A 41 6.16 -1.89 6.00
C PHE A 41 5.46 -0.70 5.32
N VAL A 42 4.32 -0.93 4.64
CA VAL A 42 3.49 0.17 4.11
C VAL A 42 3.02 1.10 5.24
N PHE A 43 2.68 0.55 6.40
CA PHE A 43 2.35 1.35 7.59
C PHE A 43 3.49 2.28 8.02
N ASP A 44 4.72 1.76 8.13
CA ASP A 44 5.91 2.58 8.47
C ASP A 44 6.12 3.69 7.45
N GLU A 45 6.18 3.32 6.17
CA GLU A 45 6.44 4.25 5.08
C GLU A 45 5.36 5.34 4.99
N THR A 46 4.09 4.95 5.08
CA THR A 46 2.95 5.87 5.10
C THR A 46 3.04 6.86 6.25
N LEU A 47 3.30 6.41 7.49
CA LEU A 47 3.38 7.32 8.63
C LEU A 47 4.57 8.26 8.55
N THR A 48 5.71 7.75 8.09
CA THR A 48 6.91 8.56 7.89
C THR A 48 6.66 9.61 6.79
N LEU A 49 6.01 9.24 5.69
CA LEU A 49 5.65 10.15 4.60
C LEU A 49 4.67 11.23 5.05
N LEU A 50 3.55 10.83 5.68
CA LEU A 50 2.54 11.76 6.21
C LEU A 50 3.15 12.73 7.22
N ARG A 51 4.01 12.26 8.12
CA ARG A 51 4.68 13.12 9.09
C ARG A 51 5.55 14.17 8.39
N ARG A 52 6.30 13.77 7.36
CA ARG A 52 7.21 14.66 6.61
C ARG A 52 6.46 15.69 5.78
N ARG A 53 5.30 15.35 5.20
CA ARG A 53 4.56 16.19 4.26
C ARG A 53 3.42 16.99 4.90
N LEU A 54 2.67 16.36 5.79
CA LEU A 54 1.43 16.90 6.37
C LEU A 54 1.52 17.16 7.88
N GLY A 55 2.63 16.76 8.51
CA GLY A 55 2.92 17.03 9.92
C GLY A 55 2.52 15.90 10.87
N TRP A 56 3.00 16.01 12.10
CA TRP A 56 2.90 14.97 13.13
C TRP A 56 1.45 14.62 13.49
N SER A 57 0.58 15.62 13.67
CA SER A 57 -0.80 15.41 14.10
C SER A 57 -1.59 14.55 13.11
N VAL A 58 -1.43 14.83 11.81
CA VAL A 58 -2.09 14.08 10.72
C VAL A 58 -1.60 12.62 10.71
N ALA A 59 -0.28 12.42 10.77
CA ALA A 59 0.29 11.08 10.82
C ALA A 59 -0.22 10.28 12.04
N CYS A 60 -0.27 10.88 13.23
CA CYS A 60 -0.78 10.21 14.42
C CYS A 60 -2.26 9.86 14.35
N GLU A 61 -3.10 10.75 13.81
CA GLU A 61 -4.52 10.47 13.62
C GLU A 61 -4.76 9.33 12.65
N PHE A 62 -4.12 9.40 11.48
CA PHE A 62 -4.24 8.37 10.46
C PHE A 62 -3.70 7.01 10.93
N GLY A 63 -2.53 7.03 11.59
CA GLY A 63 -1.91 5.83 12.15
C GLY A 63 -2.77 5.11 13.18
N ARG A 64 -3.56 5.84 13.99
CA ARG A 64 -4.54 5.20 14.90
C ARG A 64 -5.61 4.41 14.13
N GLY A 65 -6.06 4.94 12.99
CA GLY A 65 -7.03 4.26 12.13
C GLY A 65 -6.50 2.94 11.55
N LEU A 66 -5.25 2.94 11.06
CA LEU A 66 -4.60 1.72 10.54
C LEU A 66 -4.26 0.73 11.66
N LYS A 67 -3.65 1.18 12.76
CA LYS A 67 -3.27 0.31 13.88
C LYS A 67 -4.49 -0.38 14.53
N GLY A 68 -5.61 0.34 14.61
CA GLY A 68 -6.89 -0.17 15.10
C GLY A 68 -7.65 -1.06 14.10
N SER A 69 -7.08 -1.35 12.93
CA SER A 69 -7.71 -2.11 11.85
C SER A 69 -9.06 -1.54 11.37
N ARG A 70 -9.29 -0.24 11.56
CA ARG A 70 -10.53 0.43 11.14
C ARG A 70 -10.54 0.70 9.64
N LEU A 71 -9.37 0.97 9.06
CA LEU A 71 -9.22 1.30 7.64
C LEU A 71 -8.84 0.07 6.80
N ALA A 72 -7.97 -0.80 7.32
CA ALA A 72 -7.52 -2.01 6.65
C ALA A 72 -6.98 -3.01 7.68
N ALA A 73 -6.97 -4.29 7.35
CA ALA A 73 -6.23 -5.29 8.12
C ALA A 73 -4.72 -5.10 7.85
N THR A 74 -3.94 -4.88 8.91
CA THR A 74 -2.48 -4.81 8.79
C THR A 74 -1.89 -6.21 8.96
N VAL A 75 -1.20 -6.69 7.94
CA VAL A 75 -0.50 -7.98 7.94
C VAL A 75 0.96 -7.75 8.27
N CYS A 76 1.50 -8.55 9.20
CA CYS A 76 2.93 -8.60 9.42
C CYS A 76 3.61 -9.37 8.28
N VAL A 77 4.59 -8.74 7.65
CA VAL A 77 5.58 -9.37 6.78
C VAL A 77 6.32 -10.43 7.61
N THR A 78 6.40 -11.66 7.12
CA THR A 78 7.14 -12.74 7.77
C THR A 78 8.58 -12.81 7.25
N VAL A 79 9.43 -13.59 7.90
CA VAL A 79 10.81 -13.81 7.45
C VAL A 79 10.84 -14.37 6.02
N GLU A 80 9.93 -15.30 5.70
CA GLU A 80 9.81 -15.87 4.36
C GLU A 80 9.37 -14.83 3.32
N ASP A 81 8.52 -13.88 3.71
CA ASP A 81 8.15 -12.76 2.84
C ASP A 81 9.36 -11.84 2.59
N GLU A 82 10.20 -11.59 3.59
CA GLU A 82 11.42 -10.79 3.44
C GLU A 82 12.47 -11.49 2.56
N ASP A 83 12.67 -12.80 2.70
CA ASP A 83 13.57 -13.56 1.83
C ASP A 83 13.10 -13.54 0.36
N ALA A 84 11.79 -13.66 0.14
CA ALA A 84 11.19 -13.51 -1.18
C ALA A 84 11.34 -12.07 -1.71
N ALA A 85 11.08 -11.06 -0.87
CA ALA A 85 11.25 -9.66 -1.20
C ALA A 85 12.69 -9.34 -1.59
N TRP A 86 13.68 -9.86 -0.85
CA TRP A 86 15.09 -9.72 -1.16
C TRP A 86 15.45 -10.31 -2.51
N THR A 87 14.87 -11.48 -2.83
CA THR A 87 15.05 -12.11 -4.15
C THR A 87 14.45 -11.24 -5.26
N ILE A 88 13.26 -10.67 -5.06
CA ILE A 88 12.61 -9.75 -6.01
C ILE A 88 13.46 -8.48 -6.20
N PHE A 89 13.88 -7.86 -5.10
CA PHE A 89 14.67 -6.63 -5.09
C PHE A 89 15.98 -6.77 -5.87
N ARG A 90 16.65 -7.93 -5.74
CA ARG A 90 17.87 -8.24 -6.51
C ARG A 90 17.61 -8.51 -7.99
N LYS A 91 16.45 -9.04 -8.34
CA LYS A 91 16.10 -9.45 -9.71
C LYS A 91 15.79 -8.25 -10.59
N PHE A 92 15.01 -7.29 -10.10
CA PHE A 92 14.50 -6.16 -10.89
C PHE A 92 15.35 -4.90 -10.74
N ARG A 93 16.63 -4.99 -11.12
CA ARG A 93 17.58 -3.86 -11.01
C ARG A 93 17.22 -2.67 -11.90
N ASP A 94 16.51 -2.91 -12.99
CA ASP A 94 16.04 -1.91 -13.95
C ASP A 94 14.75 -1.21 -13.52
N LYS A 95 14.13 -1.65 -12.42
CA LYS A 95 12.92 -1.06 -11.87
C LYS A 95 13.25 -0.26 -10.62
N GLU A 96 12.58 0.87 -10.42
CA GLU A 96 12.73 1.71 -9.23
C GLU A 96 11.87 1.21 -8.06
N PHE A 97 11.76 -0.12 -7.89
CA PHE A 97 11.00 -0.70 -6.79
C PHE A 97 11.67 -0.39 -5.45
N SER A 98 10.87 0.11 -4.52
CA SER A 98 11.28 0.20 -3.13
C SER A 98 11.34 -1.21 -2.50
N TYR A 99 12.00 -1.33 -1.35
CA TYR A 99 11.94 -2.57 -0.59
C TYR A 99 10.53 -2.81 -0.01
N THR A 100 9.78 -1.73 0.27
CA THR A 100 8.36 -1.78 0.65
C THR A 100 7.52 -2.42 -0.47
N ASP A 101 7.80 -2.09 -1.73
CA ASP A 101 7.10 -2.68 -2.89
C ASP A 101 7.40 -4.18 -2.98
N CYS A 102 8.68 -4.56 -2.82
CA CYS A 102 9.09 -5.95 -2.89
C CYS A 102 8.46 -6.81 -1.80
N THR A 103 8.39 -6.29 -0.55
CA THR A 103 7.69 -6.97 0.55
C THR A 103 6.18 -7.02 0.32
N SER A 104 5.60 -5.99 -0.31
CA SER A 104 4.19 -5.98 -0.71
C SER A 104 3.90 -7.06 -1.74
N PHE A 105 4.73 -7.22 -2.78
CA PHE A 105 4.57 -8.28 -3.78
C PHE A 105 4.69 -9.68 -3.16
N ALA A 106 5.68 -9.90 -2.28
CA ALA A 106 5.85 -11.16 -1.58
C ALA A 106 4.60 -11.54 -0.75
N VAL A 107 4.08 -10.58 0.03
CA VAL A 107 2.87 -10.77 0.84
C VAL A 107 1.64 -10.99 -0.04
N MET A 108 1.50 -10.23 -1.12
CA MET A 108 0.40 -10.40 -2.07
C MET A 108 0.42 -11.79 -2.69
N GLU A 109 1.58 -12.32 -3.05
CA GLU A 109 1.70 -13.68 -3.58
C GLU A 109 1.33 -14.73 -2.51
N ARG A 110 1.88 -14.64 -1.30
CA ARG A 110 1.57 -15.55 -0.18
C ARG A 110 0.07 -15.56 0.14
N LEU A 111 -0.56 -14.39 0.16
CA LEU A 111 -1.99 -14.24 0.49
C LEU A 111 -2.92 -14.40 -0.71
N LYS A 112 -2.38 -14.68 -1.90
CA LYS A 112 -3.09 -14.82 -3.19
C LYS A 112 -3.95 -13.59 -3.51
N LEU A 113 -3.42 -12.40 -3.22
CA LEU A 113 -4.00 -11.12 -3.61
C LEU A 113 -3.60 -10.81 -5.06
N ARG A 114 -4.56 -10.34 -5.84
CA ARG A 114 -4.35 -10.02 -7.27
C ARG A 114 -4.66 -8.57 -7.61
N THR A 115 -5.21 -7.81 -6.65
CA THR A 115 -5.63 -6.42 -6.84
C THR A 115 -4.93 -5.53 -5.81
N ALA A 116 -4.35 -4.43 -6.28
CA ALA A 116 -3.74 -3.39 -5.47
C ALA A 116 -4.45 -2.05 -5.69
N PHE A 117 -4.68 -1.33 -4.61
CA PHE A 117 -5.02 0.07 -4.61
C PHE A 117 -3.73 0.87 -4.48
N ALA A 118 -3.29 1.43 -5.61
CA ALA A 118 -2.04 2.15 -5.78
C ALA A 118 -2.17 3.14 -6.95
N PHE A 119 -1.29 4.14 -7.01
CA PHE A 119 -1.25 5.15 -8.08
C PHE A 119 0.05 5.10 -8.91
N ASP A 120 1.02 4.28 -8.52
CA ASP A 120 2.21 4.03 -9.31
C ASP A 120 2.05 2.83 -10.25
N ARG A 121 3.01 2.67 -11.16
CA ARG A 121 3.04 1.58 -12.14
C ARG A 121 3.75 0.33 -11.62
N HIS A 122 4.19 0.29 -10.36
CA HIS A 122 5.02 -0.81 -9.84
C HIS A 122 4.21 -2.10 -9.73
N PHE A 123 2.99 -2.03 -9.21
CA PHE A 123 2.09 -3.18 -9.10
C PHE A 123 1.67 -3.71 -10.49
N ALA A 124 1.39 -2.81 -11.43
CA ALA A 124 1.07 -3.19 -12.81
C ALA A 124 2.27 -3.85 -13.53
N ALA A 125 3.51 -3.41 -13.25
CA ALA A 125 4.72 -4.02 -13.79
C ALA A 125 4.96 -5.46 -13.28
N MET A 126 4.32 -5.82 -12.16
CA MET A 126 4.29 -7.18 -11.59
C MET A 126 3.00 -7.93 -11.93
N GLU A 127 2.25 -7.47 -12.94
CA GLU A 127 1.01 -8.09 -13.44
C GLU A 127 -0.15 -8.14 -12.42
N TYR A 128 -0.10 -7.31 -11.36
CA TYR A 128 -1.25 -7.12 -10.49
C TYR A 128 -2.27 -6.17 -11.13
N GLN A 129 -3.55 -6.40 -10.85
CA GLN A 129 -4.61 -5.46 -11.20
C GLN A 129 -4.49 -4.23 -10.30
N VAL A 130 -4.41 -3.04 -10.90
CA VAL A 130 -4.40 -1.78 -10.16
C VAL A 130 -5.79 -1.15 -10.20
N GLU A 131 -6.26 -0.71 -9.05
CA GLU A 131 -7.54 -0.04 -8.88
C GLU A 131 -7.35 1.28 -8.11
N PRO A 132 -7.90 2.40 -8.55
CA PRO A 132 -8.54 2.62 -9.85
C PRO A 132 -7.56 2.39 -11.02
N PRO A 133 -8.06 2.11 -12.24
CA PRO A 133 -7.20 1.98 -13.42
C PRO A 133 -6.38 3.25 -13.68
N LEU A 134 -5.07 3.08 -13.94
CA LEU A 134 -4.10 4.14 -14.23
C LEU A 134 -4.22 4.72 -15.64
#